data_AF-A0A524H7Y3-F1
#
_entry.id   AF-A0A524H7Y3-F1
#
_cell.length_a   1.000
_cell.length_b   1.000
_cell.length_c   1.000
_cell.angle_alpha   90.00
_cell.angle_beta   90.00
_cell.angle_gamma   90.00
#
_symmetry.space_group_name_H-M   'P 1'
#
loop_
_entity.id
_entity.type
_entity.pdbx_description
1 polymer ?
#
loop_
_entity_poly.entity_id
_entity_poly.type
_entity_poly.pdbx_seq_one_letter_code
_entity_poly.pdbx_strand_id
1 'polypeptide(L)'
;MSVRDAAEKIQLLKISLWLGGPVLVIGTMTIGFTARRFDLPGVVVLLLFLLLIPATWGLILLVEQVTTRASFGLVTALHAGHAASPQPGFSRQEALVAQGRLGEAAVAYRLHLADHPQDVVALVALGRLLGGPLADPDGAAAVYRTARQSVQSADWDRIISNDLIDLYTQSQQEGRLQVELARFGERYRGTNAGDAALIRLRELKKQVE
;
A
#
# COMPACT_ATOMS: atom_id res chain seq x y z
N MET A 1 27.67 -18.08 0.62
CA MET A 1 26.31 -18.51 1.01
C MET A 1 25.89 -17.63 2.17
N SER A 2 25.01 -16.66 1.93
CA SER A 2 24.79 -15.54 2.85
C SER A 2 23.84 -15.93 3.97
N VAL A 3 24.04 -15.42 5.19
CA VAL A 3 23.15 -15.62 6.35
C VAL A 3 21.70 -15.18 6.04
N ARG A 4 21.52 -14.25 5.08
CA ARG A 4 20.21 -13.86 4.56
C ARG A 4 19.46 -15.01 3.86
N ASP A 5 20.16 -15.83 3.06
CA ASP A 5 19.54 -16.96 2.33
C ASP A 5 18.99 -18.03 3.28
N ALA A 6 19.62 -18.21 4.44
CA ALA A 6 19.20 -19.18 5.44
C ALA A 6 17.95 -18.72 6.19
N ALA A 7 17.89 -17.45 6.56
CA ALA A 7 16.73 -16.87 7.25
C ALA A 7 15.49 -16.86 6.35
N GLU A 8 15.65 -16.51 5.06
CA GLU A 8 14.58 -16.48 4.07
C GLU A 8 13.99 -17.87 3.80
N LYS A 9 14.86 -18.90 3.69
CA LYS A 9 14.42 -20.30 3.57
C LYS A 9 13.66 -20.80 4.80
N ILE A 10 14.09 -20.43 6.01
CA ILE A 10 13.42 -20.82 7.25
C ILE A 10 12.05 -20.13 7.36
N GLN A 11 11.93 -18.88 6.90
CA GLN A 11 10.70 -18.12 6.95
C GLN A 11 9.68 -18.64 5.93
N LEU A 12 10.12 -18.97 4.71
CA LEU A 12 9.31 -19.65 3.70
C LEU A 12 8.84 -21.03 4.17
N LEU A 13 9.71 -21.80 4.83
CA LEU A 13 9.34 -23.09 5.41
C LEU A 13 8.28 -22.93 6.50
N LYS A 14 8.39 -21.90 7.35
CA LYS A 14 7.41 -21.58 8.38
C LYS A 14 6.06 -21.18 7.78
N ILE A 15 6.03 -20.31 6.77
CA ILE A 15 4.80 -19.86 6.11
C ILE A 15 4.14 -21.05 5.39
N SER A 16 4.91 -21.86 4.68
CA SER A 16 4.44 -23.07 4.01
C SER A 16 3.85 -24.09 5.02
N LEU A 17 4.47 -24.25 6.18
CA LEU A 17 3.98 -25.17 7.21
C LEU A 17 2.72 -24.64 7.91
N TRP A 18 2.64 -23.33 8.16
CA TRP A 18 1.50 -22.71 8.87
C TRP A 18 0.25 -22.54 7.99
N LEU A 19 0.43 -22.24 6.70
CA LEU A 19 -0.69 -22.12 5.76
C LEU A 19 -1.04 -23.46 5.09
N GLY A 20 -0.03 -24.25 4.71
CA GLY A 20 -0.23 -25.50 4.00
C GLY A 20 -0.87 -26.59 4.86
N GLY A 21 -0.53 -26.66 6.15
CA GLY A 21 -1.09 -27.64 7.08
C GLY A 21 -2.61 -27.57 7.19
N PRO A 22 -3.21 -26.43 7.57
CA PRO A 22 -4.65 -26.28 7.67
C PRO A 22 -5.40 -26.51 6.36
N VAL A 23 -4.86 -26.03 5.22
CA VAL A 23 -5.50 -26.20 3.90
C VAL A 23 -5.52 -27.66 3.47
N LEU A 24 -4.44 -28.42 3.74
CA LEU A 24 -4.42 -29.86 3.50
C LEU A 24 -5.42 -30.59 4.41
N VAL A 25 -5.51 -30.24 5.69
CA VAL A 25 -6.47 -30.87 6.62
C VAL A 25 -7.92 -30.60 6.18
N ILE A 26 -8.25 -29.36 5.85
CA ILE A 26 -9.59 -28.98 5.37
C ILE A 26 -9.89 -29.64 4.02
N GLY A 27 -8.93 -29.63 3.09
CA GLY A 27 -9.08 -30.24 1.76
C GLY A 27 -9.29 -31.75 1.83
N THR A 28 -8.52 -32.44 2.67
CA THR A 28 -8.66 -33.90 2.87
C THR A 28 -9.98 -34.26 3.56
N MET A 29 -10.43 -33.49 4.55
CA MET A 29 -11.77 -33.64 5.15
C MET A 29 -12.88 -33.41 4.12
N THR A 30 -12.76 -32.38 3.27
CA THR A 30 -13.76 -32.04 2.26
C THR A 30 -13.86 -33.14 1.19
N ILE A 31 -12.73 -33.66 0.70
CA ILE A 31 -12.69 -34.77 -0.26
C ILE A 31 -13.29 -36.04 0.37
N GLY A 32 -12.91 -36.37 1.61
CA GLY A 32 -13.44 -37.54 2.32
C GLY A 32 -14.94 -37.47 2.58
N PHE A 33 -15.45 -36.29 2.96
CA PHE A 33 -16.89 -36.05 3.13
C PHE A 33 -17.66 -36.19 1.82
N THR A 34 -17.15 -35.60 0.74
CA THR A 34 -17.79 -35.65 -0.59
C THR A 34 -17.76 -37.06 -1.17
N ALA A 35 -16.66 -37.80 -0.99
CA ALA A 35 -16.55 -39.19 -1.43
C ALA A 35 -17.57 -40.10 -0.75
N ARG A 36 -17.80 -39.94 0.57
CA ARG A 36 -18.83 -40.69 1.31
C ARG A 36 -20.26 -40.27 0.96
N ARG A 37 -20.47 -39.00 0.57
CA ARG A 37 -21.81 -38.47 0.30
C ARG A 37 -22.34 -38.87 -1.08
N PHE A 38 -21.45 -39.08 -2.05
CA PHE A 38 -21.76 -39.30 -3.47
C PHE A 38 -21.24 -40.64 -4.02
N ASP A 39 -20.75 -41.56 -3.17
CA ASP A 39 -20.17 -42.86 -3.55
C ASP A 39 -19.17 -42.73 -4.71
N LEU A 40 -18.21 -41.82 -4.56
CA LEU A 40 -17.22 -41.58 -5.59
C LEU A 40 -16.28 -42.80 -5.75
N PRO A 41 -15.96 -43.20 -6.99
CA PRO A 41 -15.03 -44.29 -7.22
C PRO A 41 -13.63 -43.93 -6.69
N GLY A 42 -12.92 -44.91 -6.12
CA GLY A 42 -11.63 -44.68 -5.45
C GLY A 42 -10.58 -44.00 -6.33
N VAL A 43 -10.63 -44.20 -7.64
CA VAL A 43 -9.75 -43.52 -8.62
C VAL A 43 -10.00 -42.01 -8.64
N VAL A 44 -11.25 -41.56 -8.55
CA VAL A 44 -11.59 -40.11 -8.52
C VAL A 44 -11.13 -39.48 -7.21
N VAL A 45 -11.25 -40.19 -6.09
CA VAL A 45 -10.73 -39.73 -4.79
C VAL A 45 -9.21 -39.58 -4.82
N LEU A 46 -8.51 -40.56 -5.42
CA LEU A 46 -7.06 -40.51 -5.59
C LEU A 46 -6.64 -39.30 -6.44
N LEU A 47 -7.33 -39.06 -7.56
CA LEU A 47 -7.06 -37.91 -8.43
C LEU A 47 -7.30 -36.56 -7.73
N LEU A 48 -8.36 -36.45 -6.92
CA LEU A 48 -8.63 -35.24 -6.14
C LEU A 48 -7.55 -34.97 -5.08
N PHE A 49 -7.06 -36.02 -4.41
CA PHE A 49 -5.93 -35.91 -3.50
C PHE A 49 -4.65 -35.47 -4.22
N LEU A 50 -4.39 -36.03 -5.39
CA LEU A 50 -3.21 -35.71 -6.20
C LEU A 50 -3.27 -34.28 -6.76
N LEU A 51 -4.47 -33.76 -7.03
CA LEU A 51 -4.72 -32.37 -7.44
C LEU A 51 -4.59 -31.38 -6.27
N LEU A 52 -4.82 -31.83 -5.03
CA LEU A 52 -4.76 -30.97 -3.84
C LEU A 52 -3.35 -30.38 -3.64
N ILE A 53 -2.31 -31.18 -3.87
CA ILE A 53 -0.91 -30.77 -3.71
C ILE A 53 -0.55 -29.59 -4.62
N PRO A 54 -0.69 -29.67 -5.97
CA PRO A 54 -0.41 -28.53 -6.84
C PRO A 54 -1.37 -27.36 -6.62
N ALA A 55 -2.62 -27.60 -6.21
CA ALA A 55 -3.56 -26.53 -5.87
C ALA A 55 -3.11 -25.72 -4.64
N THR A 56 -2.64 -26.39 -3.57
CA THR A 56 -2.08 -25.72 -2.39
C THR A 56 -0.81 -24.95 -2.72
N TRP A 57 0.07 -25.52 -3.54
CA TRP A 57 1.26 -24.83 -4.03
C TRP A 57 0.90 -23.57 -4.82
N GLY A 58 -0.08 -23.68 -5.73
CA GLY A 58 -0.59 -22.54 -6.49
C GLY A 58 -1.19 -21.44 -5.60
N LEU A 59 -1.91 -21.81 -4.54
CA LEU A 59 -2.47 -20.85 -3.58
C LEU A 59 -1.38 -20.10 -2.80
N ILE A 60 -0.32 -20.79 -2.38
CA ILE A 60 0.84 -20.15 -1.71
C ILE A 60 1.49 -19.13 -2.65
N LEU A 61 1.76 -19.53 -3.90
CA LEU A 61 2.33 -18.62 -4.90
C LEU A 61 1.41 -17.44 -5.21
N LEU A 62 0.09 -17.64 -5.22
CA LEU A 62 -0.89 -16.58 -5.41
C LEU A 62 -0.85 -15.57 -4.26
N VAL A 63 -0.82 -16.05 -3.01
CA VAL A 63 -0.69 -15.20 -1.82
C VAL A 63 0.62 -14.42 -1.84
N GLU A 64 1.73 -15.05 -2.21
CA GLU A 64 3.03 -14.37 -2.37
C GLU A 64 3.00 -13.33 -3.49
N GLN A 65 2.40 -13.63 -4.64
CA GLN A 65 2.26 -12.67 -5.73
C GLN A 65 1.39 -11.48 -5.36
N VAL A 66 0.28 -11.69 -4.65
CA VAL A 66 -0.60 -10.62 -4.18
C VAL A 66 0.13 -9.74 -3.16
N THR A 67 0.84 -10.36 -2.22
CA THR A 67 1.59 -9.64 -1.18
C THR A 67 2.75 -8.84 -1.79
N THR A 68 3.51 -9.46 -2.69
CA THR A 68 4.68 -8.82 -3.34
C THR A 68 4.26 -7.70 -4.28
N ARG A 69 3.18 -7.87 -5.06
CA ARG A 69 2.65 -6.81 -5.95
C ARG A 69 2.12 -5.62 -5.16
N ALA A 70 1.44 -5.86 -4.04
CA ALA A 70 0.96 -4.78 -3.17
C ALA A 70 2.14 -3.99 -2.57
N SER A 71 3.19 -4.68 -2.11
CA SER A 71 4.40 -4.07 -1.56
C SER A 71 5.18 -3.23 -2.59
N PHE A 72 5.45 -3.78 -3.78
CA PHE A 72 6.12 -3.03 -4.85
C PHE A 72 5.25 -1.87 -5.36
N GLY A 73 3.94 -2.07 -5.46
CA GLY A 73 3.00 -1.00 -5.82
C GLY A 73 3.01 0.13 -4.80
N LEU A 74 3.08 -0.19 -3.51
CA LEU A 74 3.14 0.80 -2.43
C LEU A 74 4.49 1.55 -2.43
N VAL A 75 5.63 0.85 -2.52
CA VAL A 75 6.96 1.49 -2.62
C VAL A 75 7.04 2.35 -3.88
N THR A 76 6.50 1.88 -5.00
CA THR A 76 6.45 2.66 -6.24
C THR A 76 5.52 3.85 -6.08
N ALA A 77 4.35 3.72 -5.46
CA ALA A 77 3.45 4.85 -5.19
C ALA A 77 4.09 5.88 -4.25
N LEU A 78 4.89 5.45 -3.27
CA LEU A 78 5.69 6.35 -2.43
C LEU A 78 6.68 7.17 -3.27
N HIS A 79 7.21 6.60 -4.36
CA HIS A 79 8.20 7.22 -5.25
C HIS A 79 7.64 7.82 -6.56
N ALA A 80 6.38 7.52 -6.93
CA ALA A 80 5.81 7.85 -8.25
C ALA A 80 5.71 9.36 -8.51
N GLY A 81 6.00 10.18 -7.50
CA GLY A 81 6.11 11.63 -7.62
C GLY A 81 7.53 12.16 -7.89
N HIS A 82 8.61 11.41 -7.68
CA HIS A 82 9.98 11.94 -7.83
C HIS A 82 11.01 10.89 -8.27
N ALA A 83 11.76 11.23 -9.32
CA ALA A 83 13.04 10.61 -9.63
C ALA A 83 14.14 11.25 -8.76
N ALA A 84 14.21 10.90 -7.48
CA ALA A 84 15.29 11.36 -6.59
C ALA A 84 16.09 10.17 -6.05
N SER A 85 17.41 10.29 -6.15
CA SER A 85 18.41 9.25 -5.89
C SER A 85 18.26 8.56 -4.53
N PRO A 86 18.57 7.25 -4.41
CA PRO A 86 18.47 6.52 -3.15
C PRO A 86 19.37 7.14 -2.08
N GLN A 87 18.78 7.73 -1.05
CA GLN A 87 19.51 8.14 0.15
C GLN A 87 19.63 6.91 1.09
N PRO A 88 20.79 6.66 1.73
CA PRO A 88 21.03 5.42 2.49
C PRO A 88 20.00 5.12 3.58
N GLY A 89 19.43 6.17 4.19
CA GLY A 89 18.38 6.08 5.21
C GLY A 89 17.17 5.32 4.70
N PHE A 90 16.61 5.73 3.55
CA PHE A 90 15.36 5.24 2.95
C PHE A 90 15.28 3.73 2.78
N SER A 91 16.43 3.08 2.55
CA SER A 91 16.50 1.63 2.35
C SER A 91 15.87 0.84 3.51
N ARG A 92 15.95 1.33 4.75
CA ARG A 92 15.37 0.66 5.91
C ARG A 92 13.85 0.85 5.97
N GLN A 93 13.36 2.07 5.79
CA GLN A 93 11.92 2.36 5.82
C GLN A 93 11.23 1.65 4.65
N GLU A 94 11.80 1.70 3.46
CA GLU A 94 11.29 1.01 2.27
C GLU A 94 11.28 -0.51 2.45
N ALA A 95 12.33 -1.09 3.05
CA ALA A 95 12.34 -2.51 3.35
C ALA A 95 11.22 -2.89 4.34
N LEU A 96 10.94 -2.05 5.33
CA LEU A 96 9.84 -2.27 6.28
C LEU A 96 8.47 -2.17 5.58
N VAL A 97 8.30 -1.20 4.67
CA VAL A 97 7.10 -1.09 3.83
C VAL A 97 6.94 -2.34 2.96
N ALA A 98 8.01 -2.78 2.30
CA ALA A 98 7.99 -3.96 1.44
C ALA A 98 7.68 -5.27 2.20
N GLN A 99 8.08 -5.34 3.47
CA GLN A 99 7.75 -6.45 4.38
C GLN A 99 6.33 -6.35 4.96
N GLY A 100 5.53 -5.33 4.61
CA GLY A 100 4.20 -5.11 5.18
C GLY A 100 4.22 -4.63 6.63
N ARG A 101 5.38 -4.25 7.18
CA ARG A 101 5.56 -3.78 8.56
C ARG A 101 5.31 -2.28 8.65
N LEU A 102 4.09 -1.88 8.29
CA LEU A 102 3.72 -0.49 8.03
C LEU A 102 3.82 0.40 9.28
N GLY A 103 3.43 -0.12 10.46
CA GLY A 103 3.58 0.62 11.72
C GLY A 103 5.04 0.90 12.07
N GLU A 104 5.93 -0.08 11.85
CA GLU A 104 7.36 0.10 12.08
C GLU A 104 8.00 1.03 11.05
N ALA A 105 7.56 0.96 9.79
CA ALA A 105 7.97 1.91 8.77
C ALA A 105 7.61 3.34 9.16
N ALA A 106 6.39 3.58 9.67
CA ALA A 106 5.98 4.90 10.13
C ALA A 106 6.83 5.41 11.30
N VAL A 107 7.15 4.54 12.27
CA VAL A 107 8.08 4.88 13.37
C VAL A 107 9.47 5.23 12.82
N ALA A 108 10.00 4.44 11.89
CA ALA A 108 11.30 4.68 11.29
C ALA A 108 11.35 6.00 10.48
N TYR A 109 10.28 6.34 9.76
CA TYR A 109 10.15 7.65 9.11
C TYR A 109 10.10 8.79 10.12
N ARG A 110 9.33 8.65 11.22
CA ARG A 110 9.26 9.68 12.28
C ARG A 110 10.61 9.90 12.95
N LEU A 111 11.38 8.83 13.21
CA LEU A 111 12.74 8.93 13.75
C LEU A 111 13.66 9.66 12.78
N HIS A 112 13.66 9.30 11.49
CA HIS A 112 14.43 9.99 10.47
C HIS A 112 14.08 11.48 10.38
N LEU A 113 12.78 11.81 10.45
CA LEU A 113 12.31 13.19 10.42
C LEU A 113 12.61 13.97 11.70
N ALA A 114 12.89 13.30 12.82
CA ALA A 114 13.39 13.98 14.02
C ALA A 114 14.80 14.54 13.78
N ASP A 115 15.64 13.80 13.06
CA ASP A 115 16.99 14.22 12.69
C ASP A 115 17.00 15.13 11.45
N HIS A 116 16.06 14.91 10.52
CA HIS A 116 15.95 15.60 9.23
C HIS A 116 14.55 16.18 9.00
N PRO A 117 14.13 17.22 9.75
CA PRO A 117 12.74 17.70 9.75
C PRO A 117 12.27 18.34 8.44
N GLN A 118 13.18 18.69 7.53
CA GLN A 118 12.87 19.32 6.25
C GLN A 118 12.96 18.36 5.06
N ASP A 119 13.15 17.06 5.30
CA ASP A 119 13.17 16.06 4.24
C ASP A 119 11.77 15.85 3.66
N VAL A 120 11.47 16.61 2.60
CA VAL A 120 10.18 16.58 1.90
C VAL A 120 9.83 15.19 1.40
N VAL A 121 10.83 14.41 0.95
CA VAL A 121 10.61 13.05 0.45
C VAL A 121 10.08 12.17 1.58
N ALA A 122 10.73 12.24 2.75
CA ALA A 122 10.35 11.44 3.91
C ALA A 122 9.00 11.89 4.49
N LEU A 123 8.70 13.20 4.46
CA LEU A 123 7.39 13.73 4.85
C LEU A 123 6.29 13.22 3.92
N VAL A 124 6.47 13.29 2.60
CA VAL A 124 5.48 12.78 1.63
C VAL A 124 5.30 11.28 1.79
N ALA A 125 6.38 10.52 1.94
CA ALA A 125 6.32 9.07 2.14
C ALA A 125 5.56 8.70 3.42
N LEU A 126 5.82 9.38 4.53
CA LEU A 126 5.08 9.20 5.78
C LEU A 126 3.60 9.60 5.61
N GLY A 127 3.29 10.69 4.93
CA GLY A 127 1.92 11.14 4.65
C GLY A 127 1.12 10.09 3.89
N ARG A 128 1.71 9.50 2.83
CA ARG A 128 1.07 8.42 2.04
C ARG A 128 0.85 7.16 2.87
N LEU A 129 1.81 6.81 3.73
CA LEU A 129 1.70 5.65 4.62
C LEU A 129 0.58 5.83 5.66
N LEU A 130 0.46 7.04 6.22
CA LEU A 130 -0.60 7.38 7.17
C LEU A 130 -1.98 7.39 6.49
N GLY A 131 -2.08 8.08 5.35
CA GLY A 131 -3.37 8.32 4.69
C GLY A 131 -3.93 7.11 3.95
N GLY A 132 -3.07 6.20 3.49
CA GLY A 132 -3.49 4.95 2.86
C GLY A 132 -3.51 3.79 3.86
N PRO A 133 -2.43 2.99 3.96
CA PRO A 133 -2.48 1.71 4.69
C PRO A 133 -2.75 1.80 6.19
N LEU A 134 -2.36 2.89 6.85
CA LEU A 134 -2.59 3.07 8.30
C LEU A 134 -3.93 3.76 8.62
N ALA A 135 -4.69 4.19 7.60
CA ALA A 135 -6.00 4.81 7.72
C ALA A 135 -6.07 5.97 8.75
N ASP A 136 -5.02 6.80 8.81
CA ASP A 136 -4.92 8.00 9.63
C ASP A 136 -4.90 9.26 8.74
N PRO A 137 -6.07 9.72 8.26
CA PRO A 137 -6.16 10.85 7.34
C PRO A 137 -5.79 12.18 8.00
N ASP A 138 -6.07 12.37 9.29
CA ASP A 138 -5.71 13.61 9.99
C ASP A 138 -4.20 13.70 10.23
N GLY A 139 -3.56 12.59 10.61
CA GLY A 139 -2.11 12.49 10.70
C GLY A 139 -1.42 12.73 9.35
N ALA A 140 -1.94 12.14 8.28
CA ALA A 140 -1.45 12.36 6.93
C ALA A 140 -1.55 13.84 6.51
N ALA A 141 -2.70 14.48 6.73
CA ALA A 141 -2.90 15.89 6.41
C ALA A 141 -1.98 16.81 7.23
N ALA A 142 -1.67 16.47 8.48
CA ALA A 142 -0.69 17.20 9.27
C ALA A 142 0.72 17.11 8.65
N VAL A 143 1.16 15.91 8.29
CA VAL A 143 2.48 15.68 7.68
C VAL A 143 2.62 16.36 6.33
N TYR A 144 1.59 16.31 5.46
CA TYR A 144 1.61 17.02 4.17
C TYR A 144 1.67 18.54 4.33
N ARG A 145 1.03 19.10 5.36
CA ARG A 145 1.15 20.53 5.67
C ARG A 145 2.57 20.90 6.07
N THR A 146 3.22 20.07 6.88
CA THR A 146 4.65 20.23 7.21
C THR A 146 5.52 20.12 5.96
N ALA A 147 5.28 19.11 5.11
CA ALA A 147 5.99 18.94 3.84
C ALA A 147 5.91 20.23 3.00
N ARG A 148 4.70 20.77 2.82
CA ARG A 148 4.44 21.99 2.07
C ARG A 148 5.20 23.21 2.60
N GLN A 149 5.42 23.30 3.91
CA GLN A 149 6.22 24.39 4.51
C GLN A 149 7.71 24.25 4.22
N SER A 150 8.21 23.02 4.05
CA SER A 150 9.61 22.74 3.71
C SER A 150 9.89 22.77 2.20
N VAL A 151 8.85 22.84 1.37
CA VAL A 151 8.99 22.85 -0.10
C VAL A 151 9.53 24.17 -0.62
N GLN A 152 10.60 24.09 -1.40
CA GLN A 152 11.10 25.18 -2.25
C GLN A 152 10.84 24.94 -3.75
N SER A 153 10.45 23.72 -4.14
CA SER A 153 10.23 23.32 -5.54
C SER A 153 8.75 23.32 -5.93
N ALA A 154 8.45 23.85 -7.11
CA ALA A 154 7.09 23.83 -7.68
C ALA A 154 6.57 22.41 -7.93
N ASP A 155 7.46 21.44 -8.20
CA ASP A 155 7.07 20.04 -8.44
C ASP A 155 6.56 19.37 -7.16
N TRP A 156 7.27 19.55 -6.05
CA TRP A 156 6.86 19.01 -4.76
C TRP A 156 5.56 19.64 -4.26
N ASP A 157 5.37 20.94 -4.48
CA ASP A 157 4.12 21.60 -4.12
C ASP A 157 2.93 21.00 -4.88
N ARG A 158 3.12 20.69 -6.16
CA ARG A 158 2.10 20.04 -6.99
C ARG A 158 1.77 18.64 -6.49
N ILE A 159 2.80 17.85 -6.18
CA ILE A 159 2.66 16.48 -5.68
C ILE A 159 1.90 16.46 -4.37
N ILE A 160 2.30 17.29 -3.40
CA ILE A 160 1.66 17.37 -2.08
C ILE A 160 0.20 17.81 -2.21
N SER A 161 -0.09 18.74 -3.13
CA SER A 161 -1.45 19.21 -3.35
C SER A 161 -2.34 18.12 -3.97
N ASN A 162 -1.83 17.36 -4.93
CA ASN A 162 -2.52 16.19 -5.47
C ASN A 162 -2.74 15.12 -4.39
N ASP A 163 -1.71 14.79 -3.62
CA ASP A 163 -1.82 13.81 -2.52
C ASP A 163 -2.87 14.24 -1.48
N LEU A 164 -2.98 15.53 -1.18
CA LEU A 164 -4.02 16.07 -0.29
C LEU A 164 -5.43 16.01 -0.90
N ILE A 165 -5.58 16.30 -2.20
CA ILE A 165 -6.86 16.14 -2.91
C ILE A 165 -7.33 14.70 -2.87
N ASP A 166 -6.42 13.75 -3.15
CA ASP A 166 -6.72 12.32 -3.11
C ASP A 166 -7.09 11.87 -1.69
N LEU A 167 -6.33 12.32 -0.69
CA LEU A 167 -6.59 12.05 0.72
C LEU A 167 -7.99 12.53 1.15
N TYR A 168 -8.35 13.78 0.84
CA TYR A 168 -9.64 14.33 1.22
C TYR A 168 -10.80 13.72 0.43
N THR A 169 -10.54 13.30 -0.81
CA THR A 169 -11.51 12.54 -1.60
C THR A 169 -11.80 11.18 -0.96
N GLN A 170 -10.76 10.43 -0.61
CA GLN A 170 -10.90 9.09 -0.01
C GLN A 170 -11.52 9.14 1.40
N SER A 171 -11.15 10.14 2.19
CA SER A 171 -11.68 10.33 3.55
C SER A 171 -13.03 11.05 3.63
N GLN A 172 -13.64 11.38 2.47
CA GLN A 172 -14.93 12.08 2.37
C GLN A 172 -14.97 13.42 3.13
N GLN A 173 -13.82 14.12 3.23
CA GLN A 173 -13.71 15.40 3.91
C GLN A 173 -14.04 16.55 2.95
N GLU A 174 -15.29 16.63 2.50
CA GLU A 174 -15.72 17.52 1.40
C GLU A 174 -15.35 18.99 1.63
N GLY A 175 -15.51 19.51 2.85
CA GLY A 175 -15.13 20.88 3.16
C GLY A 175 -13.64 21.15 2.95
N ARG A 176 -12.76 20.21 3.37
CA ARG A 176 -11.31 20.34 3.16
C ARG A 176 -10.93 20.11 1.70
N LEU A 177 -11.60 19.19 1.02
CA LEU A 177 -11.44 18.94 -0.41
C LEU A 177 -11.75 20.19 -1.24
N GLN A 178 -12.86 20.88 -0.95
CA GLN A 178 -13.23 22.11 -1.67
C GLN A 178 -12.17 23.20 -1.52
N VAL A 179 -11.66 23.41 -0.30
CA VAL A 179 -10.59 24.37 -0.02
C VAL A 179 -9.32 24.03 -0.80
N GLU A 180 -8.92 22.76 -0.79
CA GLU A 180 -7.71 22.32 -1.47
C GLU A 180 -7.84 22.38 -3.00
N LEU A 181 -8.99 22.00 -3.56
CA LEU A 181 -9.29 22.15 -5.00
C LEU A 181 -9.28 23.62 -5.44
N ALA A 182 -9.84 24.52 -4.63
CA ALA A 182 -9.80 25.96 -4.92
C ALA A 182 -8.36 26.47 -4.93
N ARG A 183 -7.57 26.12 -3.92
CA ARG A 183 -6.16 26.49 -3.83
C ARG A 183 -5.35 25.97 -5.02
N PHE A 184 -5.53 24.69 -5.36
CA PHE A 184 -4.83 24.06 -6.47
C PHE A 184 -5.21 24.69 -7.82
N GLY A 185 -6.50 24.90 -8.04
CA GLY A 185 -7.02 25.54 -9.24
C GLY A 185 -6.51 26.96 -9.45
N GLU A 186 -6.46 27.76 -8.39
CA GLU A 186 -5.91 29.12 -8.47
C GLU A 186 -4.39 29.13 -8.67
N ARG A 187 -3.66 28.24 -7.98
CA ARG A 187 -2.20 28.19 -8.10
C ARG A 187 -1.72 27.69 -9.46
N TYR A 188 -2.44 26.75 -10.06
CA TYR A 188 -2.11 26.14 -11.35
C TYR A 188 -3.07 26.56 -12.46
N ARG A 189 -3.60 27.79 -12.37
CA ARG A 189 -4.56 28.35 -13.32
C ARG A 189 -3.99 28.37 -14.74
N GLY A 190 -4.79 27.96 -15.73
CA GLY A 190 -4.36 27.86 -17.12
C GLY A 190 -3.54 26.61 -17.43
N THR A 191 -3.39 25.70 -16.47
CA THR A 191 -2.96 24.32 -16.74
C THR A 191 -4.17 23.40 -16.77
N ASN A 192 -4.09 22.32 -17.55
CA ASN A 192 -5.17 21.32 -17.61
C ASN A 192 -5.54 20.77 -16.21
N ALA A 193 -4.56 20.61 -15.32
CA ALA A 193 -4.78 20.11 -13.97
C ALA A 193 -5.51 21.13 -13.07
N GLY A 194 -5.11 22.40 -13.13
CA GLY A 194 -5.77 23.48 -12.38
C GLY A 194 -7.21 23.71 -12.85
N ASP A 195 -7.43 23.72 -14.17
CA ASP A 195 -8.76 23.90 -14.74
C ASP A 195 -9.70 22.73 -14.39
N ALA A 196 -9.20 21.49 -14.43
CA ALA A 196 -9.94 20.32 -13.98
C ALA A 196 -10.33 20.40 -12.49
N ALA A 197 -9.43 20.88 -11.63
CA ALA A 197 -9.73 21.07 -10.22
C ALA A 197 -10.84 22.11 -9.99
N LEU A 198 -10.83 23.22 -10.74
CA LEU A 198 -11.88 24.24 -10.68
C LEU A 198 -13.24 23.76 -11.22
N ILE A 199 -13.25 22.86 -12.20
CA ILE A 199 -14.47 22.20 -12.68
C ILE A 199 -15.03 21.30 -11.58
N ARG A 200 -14.21 20.42 -11.02
CA ARG A 200 -14.61 19.51 -9.95
C ARG A 200 -15.12 20.25 -8.70
N LEU A 201 -14.49 21.37 -8.35
CA LEU A 201 -14.97 22.24 -7.26
C LEU A 201 -16.39 22.78 -7.52
N ARG A 202 -16.67 23.20 -8.77
CA ARG A 202 -18.00 23.70 -9.14
C ARG A 202 -19.06 22.60 -9.08
N GLU A 203 -18.71 21.38 -9.50
CA GLU A 203 -19.60 20.22 -9.40
C GLU A 203 -19.94 19.88 -7.95
N LEU A 204 -18.94 19.86 -7.06
CA LEU A 204 -19.16 19.61 -5.63
C LEU A 204 -20.09 20.66 -4.99
N LYS A 205 -19.92 21.94 -5.31
CA LYS A 205 -20.77 23.00 -4.76
C LYS A 205 -22.24 22.84 -5.15
N LYS A 206 -22.52 22.40 -6.38
CA LYS A 206 -23.89 22.16 -6.87
C LYS A 206 -24.58 20.97 -6.21
N GLN A 207 -23.84 20.05 -5.61
CA GLN A 207 -24.41 18.88 -4.93
C GLN A 207 -24.81 19.17 -3.47
N VAL A 208 -24.27 20.24 -2.90
CA VAL A 208 -24.52 20.65 -1.51
C VAL A 208 -25.67 21.68 -1.42
N GLU A 209 -26.01 22.34 -2.53
CA GLU A 209 -27.21 23.20 -2.70
C GLU A 209 -28.48 22.37 -2.93
#